data_AF-A0A221KA55-F1
#
_entry.id   AF-A0A221KA55-F1
#
_cell.length_a   1.000
_cell.length_b   1.000
_cell.length_c   1.000
_cell.angle_alpha   90.00
_cell.angle_beta   90.00
_cell.angle_gamma   90.00
#
_symmetry.space_group_name_H-M   'P 1'
#
loop_
_entity.id
_entity.type
_entity.pdbx_description
1 polymer ?
#
loop_
_entity_poly.entity_id
_entity_poly.type
_entity_poly.pdbx_seq_one_letter_code
_entity_poly.pdbx_strand_id
1 'polypeptide(L)'
;MSKKAQFNFENDDNLPGGAYLIAAAELGVDVLYVLTGRRGTPSVAGPVLRDGEAELLEGYRALDARGRLSVKAFIAGVPSGGMSGQSNGGHVIQGSSNVVISHTAPTPIRRRAKVSEK
;
A
#
# COMPACT_ATOMS: atom_id res chain seq x y z
N MET A 1 -22.85 24.86 -17.42
CA MET A 1 -22.05 25.21 -18.61
C MET A 1 -22.97 25.20 -19.83
N SER A 2 -22.99 26.24 -20.67
CA SER A 2 -23.83 26.28 -21.88
C SER A 2 -23.05 25.77 -23.09
N LYS A 3 -23.76 25.27 -24.12
CA LYS A 3 -23.14 24.80 -25.36
C LYS A 3 -22.33 25.88 -26.08
N LYS A 4 -22.75 27.14 -25.96
CA LYS A 4 -22.03 28.31 -26.49
C LYS A 4 -20.72 28.56 -25.75
N ALA A 5 -20.69 28.35 -24.44
CA ALA A 5 -19.45 28.45 -23.67
C ALA A 5 -18.44 27.38 -24.10
N GLN A 6 -18.88 26.12 -24.26
CA GLN A 6 -18.02 25.04 -24.75
C GLN A 6 -17.47 25.33 -26.15
N PHE A 7 -18.32 25.77 -27.07
CA PHE A 7 -17.91 26.16 -28.42
C PHE A 7 -16.87 27.29 -28.43
N ASN A 8 -17.04 28.30 -27.56
CA ASN A 8 -16.08 29.41 -27.45
C ASN A 8 -14.75 28.97 -26.81
N PHE A 9 -14.75 27.98 -25.91
CA PHE A 9 -13.53 27.38 -25.36
C PHE A 9 -12.77 26.57 -26.43
N GLU A 10 -13.49 25.88 -27.31
CA GLU A 10 -12.90 25.06 -28.38
C GLU A 10 -12.34 25.91 -29.54
N ASN A 11 -12.89 27.11 -29.74
CA ASN A 11 -12.42 28.05 -30.78
C ASN A 11 -11.39 29.06 -30.28
N ASP A 12 -10.96 28.97 -29.01
CA ASP A 12 -9.94 29.86 -28.41
C ASP A 12 -10.29 31.36 -28.40
N ASP A 13 -11.57 31.73 -28.60
CA ASP A 13 -12.00 33.12 -28.81
C ASP A 13 -11.91 34.02 -27.57
N ASN A 14 -11.71 33.46 -26.36
CA ASN A 14 -11.75 34.24 -25.11
C ASN A 14 -10.75 33.80 -24.02
N LEU A 15 -9.94 32.77 -24.26
CA LEU A 15 -8.92 32.29 -23.33
C LEU A 15 -7.70 31.80 -24.13
N PRO A 16 -6.49 31.76 -23.53
CA PRO A 16 -5.39 31.03 -24.13
C PRO A 16 -5.83 29.60 -24.42
N GLY A 17 -5.87 29.29 -25.72
CA GLY A 17 -6.32 28.01 -26.22
C GLY A 17 -5.45 26.83 -25.88
N GLY A 18 -5.93 25.63 -26.18
CA GLY A 18 -5.15 24.39 -25.99
C GLY A 18 -3.80 24.45 -26.72
N ALA A 19 -3.77 24.94 -27.96
CA ALA A 19 -2.55 25.10 -28.75
C ALA A 19 -1.55 26.07 -28.10
N TYR A 20 -2.04 27.18 -27.55
CA TYR A 20 -1.20 28.14 -26.84
C TYR A 20 -0.59 27.53 -25.57
N LEU A 21 -1.39 26.79 -24.79
CA LEU A 21 -0.94 26.14 -23.57
C LEU A 21 0.09 25.03 -23.85
N ILE A 22 -0.03 24.31 -24.97
CA ILE A 22 0.96 23.34 -25.43
C ILE A 22 2.28 24.03 -25.74
N ALA A 23 2.26 25.11 -26.55
CA ALA A 23 3.47 25.86 -26.87
C ALA A 23 4.13 26.47 -25.61
N ALA A 24 3.32 26.95 -24.65
CA ALA A 24 3.83 27.44 -23.38
C ALA A 24 4.52 26.32 -22.56
N ALA A 25 3.94 25.12 -22.53
CA ALA A 25 4.55 23.97 -21.86
C ALA A 25 5.88 23.55 -22.50
N GLU A 26 5.98 23.60 -23.83
CA GLU A 26 7.24 23.34 -24.57
C GLU A 26 8.34 24.37 -24.23
N LEU A 27 7.96 25.60 -23.91
CA LEU A 27 8.86 26.66 -23.42
C LEU A 27 9.20 26.52 -21.93
N GLY A 28 8.72 25.47 -21.25
CA GLY A 28 8.98 25.19 -19.84
C GLY A 28 8.05 25.91 -18.86
N VAL A 29 6.92 26.46 -19.33
CA VAL A 29 5.91 27.05 -18.45
C VAL A 29 5.14 25.94 -17.73
N ASP A 30 5.04 26.05 -16.40
CA ASP A 30 4.16 25.18 -15.59
C ASP A 30 2.69 25.62 -15.78
N VAL A 31 2.04 25.05 -16.80
CA VAL A 31 0.64 25.35 -17.14
C VAL A 31 -0.32 25.09 -15.97
N LEU A 32 -0.04 24.07 -15.16
CA LEU A 32 -0.87 23.78 -13.98
C LEU A 32 -0.79 24.92 -12.97
N TYR A 33 0.41 25.43 -12.72
CA TYR A 33 0.61 26.60 -11.86
C TYR A 33 -0.07 27.84 -12.40
N VAL A 34 0.06 28.12 -13.70
CA VAL A 34 -0.55 29.29 -14.33
C VAL A 34 -2.08 29.27 -14.21
N LEU A 35 -2.71 28.11 -14.43
CA LEU A 35 -4.17 28.01 -14.42
C LEU A 35 -4.77 27.91 -13.01
N THR A 36 -4.04 27.33 -12.06
CA THR A 36 -4.63 26.95 -10.75
C THR A 36 -3.92 27.56 -9.54
N GLY A 37 -2.77 28.18 -9.73
CA GLY A 37 -1.89 28.63 -8.64
C GLY A 37 -1.19 27.49 -7.89
N ARG A 38 -1.43 26.22 -8.28
CA ARG A 38 -0.82 25.04 -7.66
C ARG A 38 0.34 24.60 -8.51
N ARG A 39 1.54 24.55 -7.93
CA ARG A 39 2.68 23.93 -8.62
C ARG A 39 2.40 22.45 -8.76
N GLY A 40 2.50 21.93 -9.97
CA GLY A 40 2.74 20.50 -10.11
C GLY A 40 4.13 20.27 -9.56
N THR A 41 4.30 19.40 -8.56
CA THR A 41 5.65 18.94 -8.25
C THR A 41 6.21 18.33 -9.54
N PRO A 42 7.34 18.82 -10.09
CA PRO A 42 7.88 18.35 -11.39
C PRO A 42 8.43 16.92 -11.32
N SER A 43 7.93 16.11 -10.40
CA SER A 43 8.21 14.70 -10.34
C SER A 43 6.95 13.98 -9.88
N VAL A 44 6.33 13.33 -10.86
CA VAL A 44 5.27 12.33 -10.72
C VAL A 44 3.91 12.94 -10.39
N ALA A 45 2.98 12.75 -11.32
CA ALA A 45 1.55 12.93 -11.17
C ALA A 45 1.01 12.11 -9.98
N GLY A 46 1.14 12.66 -8.77
CA GLY A 46 0.70 12.05 -7.52
C GLY A 46 0.21 13.11 -6.53
N PRO A 47 -0.59 12.70 -5.53
CA PRO A 47 -1.09 13.60 -4.50
C PRO A 47 0.06 14.28 -3.74
N VAL A 48 -0.23 15.43 -3.11
CA VAL A 48 0.69 16.10 -2.18
C VAL A 48 1.20 15.06 -1.18
N LEU A 49 2.50 14.78 -1.23
CA LEU A 49 3.13 13.83 -0.33
C LEU A 49 3.07 14.38 1.09
N ARG A 50 2.65 13.56 2.05
CA ARG A 50 2.73 13.91 3.48
C ARG A 50 4.21 13.97 3.91
N ASP A 51 4.53 14.67 4.99
CA ASP A 51 5.91 14.88 5.44
C ASP A 51 6.74 13.58 5.50
N GLY A 52 6.15 12.49 6.02
CA GLY A 52 6.82 11.18 6.08
C GLY A 52 6.97 10.46 4.71
N GLU A 53 6.09 10.75 3.74
CA GLU A 53 6.21 10.20 2.38
C GLU A 53 7.29 10.93 1.57
N ALA A 54 7.45 12.24 1.83
CA ALA A 54 8.49 13.07 1.21
C ALA A 54 9.89 12.64 1.66
N GLU A 55 10.09 12.44 2.97
CA GLU A 55 11.37 11.98 3.54
C GLU A 55 11.78 10.60 2.99
N LEU A 56 10.82 9.66 2.91
CA LEU A 56 11.06 8.33 2.34
C LEU A 56 11.48 8.41 0.86
N LEU A 57 10.83 9.27 0.08
CA LEU A 57 11.13 9.45 -1.33
C LEU A 57 12.52 10.09 -1.54
N GLU A 58 12.87 11.08 -0.74
CA GLU A 58 14.20 11.72 -0.75
C GLU A 58 15.29 10.70 -0.43
N GLY A 59 15.13 9.93 0.66
CA GLY A 59 16.05 8.86 1.03
C GLY A 59 16.19 7.81 -0.08
N TYR A 60 15.08 7.35 -0.67
CA TYR A 60 15.11 6.39 -1.77
C TYR A 60 15.85 6.92 -3.02
N ARG A 61 15.71 8.22 -3.34
CA ARG A 61 16.39 8.85 -4.49
C ARG A 61 17.90 8.97 -4.27
N ALA A 62 18.35 9.13 -3.03
CA ALA A 62 19.76 9.20 -2.68
C ALA A 62 20.48 7.83 -2.74
N LEU A 63 19.74 6.71 -2.75
CA LEU A 63 20.32 5.37 -2.81
C LEU A 63 20.90 5.02 -4.19
N ASP A 64 21.91 4.15 -4.19
CA ASP A 64 22.44 3.51 -5.39
C ASP A 64 21.49 2.42 -5.93
N ALA A 65 21.87 1.79 -7.05
CA ALA A 65 21.03 0.77 -7.69
C ALA A 65 20.71 -0.42 -6.77
N ARG A 66 21.67 -0.83 -5.93
CA ARG A 66 21.49 -1.93 -4.97
C ARG A 66 20.55 -1.54 -3.85
N GLY A 67 20.75 -0.37 -3.24
CA GLY A 67 19.87 0.12 -2.18
C GLY A 67 18.42 0.26 -2.65
N ARG A 68 18.21 0.80 -3.85
CA ARG A 68 16.86 0.90 -4.44
C ARG A 68 16.21 -0.47 -4.66
N LEU A 69 16.97 -1.49 -5.07
CA LEU A 69 16.46 -2.85 -5.24
C LEU A 69 16.05 -3.46 -3.89
N SER A 70 16.86 -3.28 -2.86
CA SER A 70 16.57 -3.76 -1.51
C SER A 70 15.28 -3.16 -0.95
N VAL A 71 15.08 -1.84 -1.10
CA VAL A 71 13.83 -1.18 -0.66
C VAL A 71 12.62 -1.74 -1.40
N LYS A 72 12.71 -1.94 -2.72
CA LYS A 72 11.62 -2.55 -3.50
C LYS A 72 11.30 -3.97 -3.05
N ALA A 73 12.33 -4.79 -2.82
CA ALA A 73 12.17 -6.17 -2.37
C ALA A 73 11.54 -6.23 -0.98
N PHE A 74 11.96 -5.35 -0.07
CA PHE A 74 11.37 -5.22 1.26
C PHE A 74 9.88 -4.87 1.17
N ILE A 75 9.52 -3.81 0.45
CA ILE A 75 8.12 -3.37 0.29
C ILE A 75 7.25 -4.47 -0.34
N ALA A 76 7.78 -5.20 -1.33
CA ALA A 76 7.06 -6.32 -1.95
C ALA A 76 6.88 -7.53 -1.02
N GLY A 77 7.77 -7.71 -0.04
CA GLY A 77 7.75 -8.81 0.92
C GLY A 77 6.95 -8.54 2.20
N VAL A 78 6.64 -7.27 2.50
CA VAL A 78 5.79 -6.93 3.65
C VAL A 78 4.33 -7.27 3.30
N PRO A 79 3.69 -8.24 3.99
CA PRO A 79 2.31 -8.59 3.71
C PRO A 79 1.43 -7.38 4.00
N SER A 80 0.62 -6.98 3.01
CA SER A 80 -0.29 -5.82 3.10
C SER A 80 -1.55 -6.13 3.92
N GLY A 81 -1.42 -6.97 4.96
CA GLY A 81 -2.50 -7.40 5.83
C GLY A 81 -2.31 -6.78 7.21
N GLY A 82 -3.31 -6.01 7.67
CA GLY A 82 -3.40 -5.61 9.07
C GLY A 82 -3.24 -6.82 10.00
N MET A 83 -2.70 -6.59 11.19
CA MET A 83 -2.61 -7.60 12.25
C MET A 83 -4.01 -8.07 12.66
N SER A 84 -4.62 -8.94 11.86
CA SER A 84 -5.74 -9.78 12.26
C SER A 84 -5.15 -10.93 13.06
N GLY A 85 -5.34 -10.88 14.39
CA GLY A 85 -4.88 -11.92 15.29
C GLY A 85 -5.38 -13.30 14.87
N GLN A 86 -4.45 -14.25 14.81
CA GLN A 86 -4.74 -15.68 14.86
C GLN A 86 -3.78 -16.31 15.86
N SER A 87 -4.05 -16.11 17.15
CA SER A 87 -3.59 -17.03 18.18
C SER A 87 -4.42 -18.31 18.04
N ASN A 88 -3.86 -19.36 17.44
CA ASN A 88 -4.17 -20.77 17.74
C ASN A 88 -3.35 -21.70 16.84
N GLY A 89 -2.39 -22.40 17.44
CA GLY A 89 -1.64 -23.48 16.78
C GLY A 89 -0.34 -23.76 17.50
N GLY A 90 -0.36 -24.67 18.48
CA GLY A 90 0.77 -25.01 19.33
C GLY A 90 2.02 -25.40 18.54
N HIS A 91 3.16 -24.83 18.95
CA HIS A 91 4.47 -25.16 18.41
C HIS A 91 5.01 -26.41 19.13
N VAL A 92 5.04 -27.56 18.45
CA VAL A 92 5.70 -28.78 18.95
C VAL A 92 7.12 -28.83 18.38
N ILE A 93 8.10 -28.50 19.21
CA ILE A 93 9.52 -28.72 18.90
C ILE A 93 9.85 -30.17 19.27
N GLN A 94 10.02 -31.04 18.28
CA GLN A 94 10.49 -32.40 18.49
C GLN A 94 12.02 -32.41 18.56
N GLY A 95 12.55 -32.22 19.78
CA GLY A 95 13.95 -32.44 20.14
C GLY A 95 14.05 -33.62 21.11
N SER A 96 14.97 -34.54 20.84
CA SER A 96 15.05 -35.92 21.35
C SER A 96 15.44 -36.10 22.82
N SER A 97 15.04 -35.22 23.76
CA SER A 97 15.37 -35.44 25.19
C SER A 97 14.47 -34.78 26.26
N ASN A 98 13.27 -34.26 25.98
CA ASN A 98 12.43 -33.68 27.05
C ASN A 98 10.97 -34.14 26.99
N VAL A 99 10.50 -34.85 28.03
CA VAL A 99 9.08 -35.18 28.22
C VAL A 99 8.36 -33.95 28.76
N VAL A 100 7.55 -33.30 27.93
CA VAL A 100 6.57 -32.31 28.39
C VAL A 100 5.36 -33.09 28.92
N ILE A 101 5.21 -33.17 30.24
CA ILE A 101 3.98 -33.72 30.85
C ILE A 101 2.94 -32.62 30.86
N SER A 102 2.21 -32.46 29.77
CA SER A 102 1.01 -31.62 29.69
C SER A 102 -0.06 -32.26 30.59
N HIS A 103 -0.47 -31.59 31.66
CA HIS A 103 -1.54 -32.07 32.54
C HIS A 103 -2.89 -31.72 31.88
N THR A 104 -3.28 -32.51 30.89
CA THR A 104 -4.64 -32.50 30.36
C THR A 104 -5.49 -33.50 31.16
N ALA A 105 -6.53 -33.00 31.82
CA ALA A 105 -7.47 -33.77 32.63
C ALA A 105 -8.08 -34.95 31.84
N PRO A 106 -8.37 -36.11 32.48
CA PRO A 106 -8.80 -37.29 31.76
C PRO A 106 -10.26 -37.17 31.32
N THR A 107 -10.51 -37.41 30.03
CA THR A 107 -11.86 -37.56 29.46
C THR A 107 -12.49 -38.87 29.96
N PRO A 108 -13.76 -38.91 30.40
CA PRO A 108 -14.36 -40.12 30.96
C PRO A 108 -14.62 -41.19 29.88
N ILE A 109 -14.09 -42.39 30.11
CA ILE A 109 -14.36 -43.58 29.29
C ILE A 109 -15.74 -44.15 29.69
N ARG A 110 -16.72 -44.11 28.76
CA ARG A 110 -18.01 -44.81 28.91
C ARG A 110 -17.78 -46.33 28.94
N ARG A 111 -17.91 -46.97 30.10
CA ARG A 111 -17.98 -48.44 30.18
C ARG A 111 -19.41 -48.92 29.88
N ARG A 112 -19.56 -49.74 28.84
CA ARG A 112 -20.76 -50.54 28.55
C ARG A 112 -20.95 -51.61 29.62
N ALA A 113 -22.20 -51.82 30.04
CA ALA A 113 -22.61 -52.88 30.96
C ALA A 113 -22.71 -54.27 30.29
N LYS A 114 -22.33 -55.32 31.03
CA LYS A 114 -22.74 -56.74 30.94
C LYS A 114 -22.60 -57.29 32.38
N VAL A 115 -23.66 -57.59 33.15
CA VAL A 115 -24.62 -58.73 33.17
C VAL A 115 -24.00 -60.08 33.64
N SER A 116 -24.64 -60.65 34.69
CA SER A 116 -24.55 -62.03 35.28
C SER A 116 -23.29 -62.36 36.09
N GLU A 117 -23.26 -63.12 37.20
CA GLU A 117 -24.08 -64.16 37.86
C GLU A 117 -23.48 -64.29 39.30
N LYS A 118 -24.16 -64.56 40.42
CA LYS A 118 -24.93 -65.72 40.88
C LYS A 118 -25.55 -65.36 42.24
#